data_AF-A0A7W0QTC5-F1
#
_entry.id   AF-A0A7W0QTC5-F1
#
_cell.length_a   1.000
_cell.length_b   1.000
_cell.length_c   1.000
_cell.angle_alpha   90.00
_cell.angle_beta   90.00
_cell.angle_gamma   90.00
#
_symmetry.space_group_name_H-M   'P 1'
#
loop_
_entity.id
_entity.type
_entity.pdbx_description
1 polymer ?
#
loop_
_entity_poly.entity_id
_entity_poly.type
_entity_poly.pdbx_seq_one_letter_code
_entity_poly.pdbx_strand_id
1 'polypeptide(L)'
;MATKTELVALSEIRAAVSVLEDDAQGGRISADEASKRINDSRRAVTPRELWKASGGRAGAKKRSDWQDIRNTAFGAVFLLVLAVIGVWIVTIYTGKAVGNEDDYIREPSITVPADQTPEEPSGG
;
A
#
# COMPACT_ATOMS: atom_id res chain seq x y z
N MET A 1 -36.58 2.87 -24.98
CA MET A 1 -35.18 3.29 -24.76
C MET A 1 -34.30 2.44 -25.66
N ALA A 2 -33.73 3.01 -26.73
CA ALA A 2 -32.84 2.27 -27.62
C ALA A 2 -31.51 2.01 -26.88
N THR A 3 -31.21 0.76 -26.56
CA THR A 3 -29.91 0.35 -26.03
C THR A 3 -28.86 0.66 -27.07
N LYS A 4 -28.02 1.66 -26.79
CA LYS A 4 -26.83 2.00 -27.58
C LYS A 4 -26.03 0.71 -27.79
N THR A 5 -25.87 0.29 -29.05
CA THR A 5 -25.06 -0.87 -29.41
C THR A 5 -23.61 -0.50 -29.16
N GLU A 6 -23.13 -0.76 -27.95
CA GLU A 6 -21.73 -0.51 -27.58
C GLU A 6 -20.88 -1.60 -28.23
N LEU A 7 -19.97 -1.19 -29.11
CA LEU A 7 -19.00 -2.08 -29.74
C LEU A 7 -17.89 -2.41 -28.75
N VAL A 8 -17.40 -3.64 -28.81
CA VAL A 8 -16.26 -4.08 -27.99
C VAL A 8 -15.00 -3.34 -28.42
N ALA A 9 -14.25 -2.81 -27.45
CA ALA A 9 -12.95 -2.23 -27.72
C ALA A 9 -11.89 -3.32 -27.93
N LEU A 10 -10.90 -3.06 -28.79
CA LEU A 10 -9.81 -4.02 -29.05
C LEU A 10 -9.04 -4.42 -27.77
N SER A 11 -8.95 -3.51 -26.79
CA SER A 11 -8.37 -3.78 -25.47
C SER A 11 -9.13 -4.85 -24.69
N GLU A 12 -10.47 -4.85 -24.76
CA GLU A 12 -11.32 -5.84 -24.09
C GLU A 12 -11.15 -7.22 -24.74
N ILE A 13 -11.02 -7.29 -26.06
CA ILE A 13 -10.69 -8.55 -26.78
C ILE A 13 -9.33 -9.08 -26.33
N ARG A 14 -8.30 -8.21 -26.24
CA ARG A 14 -6.95 -8.64 -25.84
C ARG A 14 -6.93 -9.15 -24.40
N ALA A 15 -7.63 -8.48 -23.48
CA ALA A 15 -7.77 -8.95 -22.10
C ALA A 15 -8.52 -10.28 -22.01
N ALA A 16 -9.56 -10.48 -22.82
CA ALA A 16 -10.27 -11.76 -22.90
C ALA A 16 -9.36 -12.90 -23.33
N VAL A 17 -8.52 -12.64 -24.33
CA VAL A 17 -7.56 -13.61 -24.88
C VAL A 17 -6.49 -13.94 -23.84
N SER A 18 -5.92 -12.96 -23.14
CA SER A 18 -4.88 -13.24 -22.14
C SER A 18 -5.39 -14.11 -21.00
N VAL A 19 -6.63 -13.91 -20.56
CA VAL A 19 -7.24 -14.75 -19.51
C VAL A 19 -7.42 -16.20 -19.99
N LEU A 20 -7.84 -16.40 -21.24
CA LEU A 20 -7.98 -17.73 -21.83
C LEU A 20 -6.63 -18.42 -22.02
N GLU A 21 -5.59 -17.67 -22.38
CA GLU A 21 -4.22 -18.16 -22.48
C GLU A 21 -3.66 -18.57 -21.10
N ASP A 22 -3.85 -17.75 -20.07
CA ASP A 22 -3.47 -18.07 -18.68
C ASP A 22 -4.19 -19.32 -18.16
N ASP A 23 -5.47 -19.47 -18.49
CA ASP A 23 -6.25 -20.65 -18.10
C ASP A 23 -5.77 -21.93 -18.81
N ALA A 24 -5.34 -21.81 -20.07
CA ALA A 24 -4.75 -22.92 -20.82
C ALA A 24 -3.39 -23.31 -20.25
N GLN A 25 -2.53 -22.34 -19.95
CA GLN A 25 -1.23 -22.58 -19.30
C GLN A 25 -1.38 -23.16 -17.90
N GLY A 26 -2.40 -22.73 -17.16
CA GLY A 26 -2.74 -23.25 -15.84
C GLY A 26 -3.45 -24.62 -15.85
N GLY A 27 -3.64 -25.24 -17.03
CA GLY A 27 -4.29 -26.54 -17.18
C GLY A 27 -5.77 -26.57 -16.79
N ARG A 28 -6.42 -25.40 -16.69
CA ARG A 28 -7.85 -25.29 -16.31
C ARG A 28 -8.79 -25.54 -17.49
N ILE A 29 -8.29 -25.39 -18.71
CA ILE A 29 -8.97 -25.69 -19.97
C ILE A 29 -7.99 -26.38 -20.94
N SER A 30 -8.51 -27.22 -21.84
CA SER A 30 -7.70 -27.83 -22.89
C SER A 30 -7.20 -26.78 -23.88
N ALA A 31 -6.01 -26.99 -24.46
CA ALA A 31 -5.43 -26.11 -25.48
C ALA A 31 -6.36 -25.95 -26.71
N ASP A 32 -7.05 -27.02 -27.12
CA ASP A 32 -8.00 -26.98 -28.22
C ASP A 32 -9.24 -26.14 -27.89
N GLU A 33 -9.71 -26.25 -26.64
CA GLU A 33 -10.85 -25.49 -26.15
C GLU A 33 -10.49 -24.01 -25.99
N ALA A 34 -9.29 -23.71 -25.49
CA ALA A 34 -8.74 -22.36 -25.41
C ALA A 34 -8.65 -21.72 -26.79
N SER A 35 -8.06 -22.41 -27.76
CA SER A 35 -7.92 -21.93 -29.15
C SER A 35 -9.28 -21.60 -29.78
N LYS A 36 -10.28 -22.45 -29.58
CA LYS A 36 -11.65 -22.22 -30.06
C LYS A 36 -12.26 -20.96 -29.42
N ARG A 37 -12.18 -20.84 -28.09
CA ARG A 37 -12.72 -19.70 -27.33
C ARG A 37 -12.00 -18.39 -27.64
N ILE A 38 -10.70 -18.43 -27.91
CA ILE A 38 -9.90 -17.28 -28.35
C ILE A 38 -10.36 -16.80 -29.71
N ASN A 39 -10.58 -17.71 -30.67
CA ASN A 39 -11.09 -17.36 -31.99
C ASN A 39 -12.50 -16.76 -31.91
N ASP A 40 -13.38 -17.35 -31.10
CA ASP A 40 -14.73 -16.83 -30.85
C ASP A 40 -14.68 -15.43 -30.19
N SER A 41 -13.74 -15.21 -29.26
CA SER A 41 -13.56 -13.91 -28.60
C SER A 41 -13.04 -12.83 -29.56
N ARG A 42 -12.18 -13.19 -30.53
CA ARG A 42 -11.69 -12.26 -31.57
C ARG A 42 -12.77 -11.87 -32.58
N ARG A 43 -13.80 -12.71 -32.75
CA ARG A 43 -14.93 -12.46 -33.65
C ARG A 43 -16.10 -11.75 -32.98
N ALA A 44 -16.09 -11.64 -31.65
CA ALA A 44 -17.15 -10.98 -30.89
C ALA A 44 -17.18 -9.48 -31.19
N VAL A 45 -18.34 -8.98 -31.61
CA VAL A 45 -18.55 -7.56 -31.92
C VAL A 45 -19.21 -6.83 -30.75
N THR A 46 -19.97 -7.58 -29.94
CA THR A 46 -20.69 -7.05 -28.79
C THR A 46 -20.15 -7.58 -27.46
N PRO A 47 -20.26 -6.81 -26.35
CA PRO A 47 -19.78 -7.24 -25.04
C PRO A 47 -20.42 -8.55 -24.57
N ARG A 48 -21.67 -8.80 -24.98
CA ARG A 48 -22.41 -10.03 -24.66
C ARG A 48 -21.83 -11.26 -25.38
N GLU A 49 -21.43 -11.10 -26.63
CA GLU A 49 -20.73 -12.16 -27.38
C GLU A 49 -19.36 -12.43 -26.79
N LEU A 50 -18.62 -11.37 -26.43
CA LEU A 50 -17.32 -11.50 -25.76
C LEU A 50 -17.46 -12.23 -24.41
N TRP A 51 -18.50 -11.91 -23.64
CA TRP A 51 -18.81 -12.63 -22.40
C TRP A 51 -19.05 -14.12 -22.68
N LYS A 52 -19.89 -14.46 -23.66
CA LYS A 52 -20.17 -15.86 -23.99
C LYS A 52 -18.93 -16.60 -24.47
N ALA A 53 -18.15 -16.00 -25.35
CA ALA A 53 -16.93 -16.59 -25.91
C ALA A 53 -15.86 -16.83 -24.82
N SER A 54 -15.71 -15.89 -23.90
CA SER A 54 -14.78 -16.01 -22.76
C SER A 54 -15.30 -16.86 -21.59
N GLY A 55 -16.50 -17.45 -21.69
CA GLY A 55 -17.12 -18.22 -20.60
C GLY A 55 -17.44 -17.38 -19.36
N GLY A 56 -17.72 -16.09 -19.54
CA GLY A 56 -18.04 -15.15 -18.46
C GLY A 56 -16.85 -14.62 -17.68
N ARG A 57 -15.63 -14.84 -18.16
CA ARG A 57 -14.41 -14.38 -17.51
C ARG A 57 -13.95 -13.00 -18.01
N ALA A 58 -14.20 -12.65 -19.28
CA ALA A 58 -13.69 -11.41 -19.86
C ALA A 58 -14.67 -10.22 -19.87
N GLY A 59 -15.92 -10.41 -19.45
CA GLY A 59 -16.93 -9.34 -19.40
C GLY A 59 -16.96 -8.55 -18.09
N ALA A 60 -16.13 -8.89 -17.11
CA ALA A 60 -16.17 -8.29 -15.79
C ALA A 60 -15.36 -6.98 -15.75
N LYS A 61 -15.81 -5.94 -16.45
CA LYS A 61 -15.35 -4.55 -16.22
C LYS A 61 -15.32 -4.23 -14.71
N LYS A 62 -16.30 -4.75 -13.97
CA LYS A 62 -16.42 -4.66 -12.50
C LYS A 62 -15.32 -5.38 -11.69
N ARG A 63 -14.58 -6.34 -12.27
CA ARG A 63 -13.43 -7.00 -11.60
C ARG A 63 -12.09 -6.35 -11.97
N SER A 64 -11.94 -5.83 -13.19
CA SER A 64 -10.73 -5.06 -13.55
C SER A 64 -10.60 -3.82 -12.65
N ASP A 65 -11.71 -3.10 -12.45
CA ASP A 65 -11.75 -1.97 -11.51
C ASP A 65 -11.34 -2.39 -10.10
N TRP A 66 -11.73 -3.58 -9.64
CA TRP A 66 -11.37 -4.05 -8.30
C TRP A 66 -9.87 -4.35 -8.18
N GLN A 67 -9.23 -4.81 -9.25
CA GLN A 67 -7.80 -5.12 -9.28
C GLN A 67 -6.96 -3.83 -9.33
N ASP A 68 -7.40 -2.84 -10.10
CA ASP A 68 -6.79 -1.51 -10.12
C ASP A 68 -6.98 -0.79 -8.78
N ILE A 69 -8.20 -0.80 -8.22
CA ILE A 69 -8.47 -0.27 -6.87
C ILE A 69 -7.59 -0.96 -5.83
N ARG A 70 -7.40 -2.28 -5.93
CA ARG A 70 -6.55 -3.02 -5.01
C ARG A 70 -5.09 -2.62 -5.14
N ASN A 71 -4.57 -2.41 -6.35
CA ASN A 71 -3.20 -1.94 -6.55
C ASN A 71 -3.00 -0.51 -6.04
N THR A 72 -3.96 0.38 -6.28
CA THR A 72 -3.94 1.74 -5.72
C THR A 72 -3.99 1.72 -4.19
N ALA A 73 -4.85 0.88 -3.61
CA ALA A 73 -4.94 0.70 -2.17
C ALA A 73 -3.65 0.11 -1.58
N PHE A 74 -3.03 -0.86 -2.27
CA PHE A 74 -1.76 -1.44 -1.84
C PHE A 74 -0.62 -0.42 -1.87
N GLY A 75 -0.56 0.42 -2.90
CA GLY A 75 0.39 1.53 -2.97
C GLY A 75 0.20 2.55 -1.84
N ALA A 76 -1.05 2.92 -1.55
CA ALA A 76 -1.36 3.85 -0.46
C ALA A 76 -1.00 3.26 0.92
N VAL A 77 -1.31 1.99 1.16
CA VAL A 77 -0.94 1.28 2.39
C VAL A 77 0.58 1.16 2.51
N PHE A 78 1.28 0.86 1.41
CA PHE A 78 2.74 0.78 1.41
C PHE A 78 3.40 2.11 1.79
N LEU A 79 2.92 3.22 1.23
CA LEU A 79 3.41 4.56 1.59
C LEU A 79 3.14 4.89 3.07
N LEU A 80 1.98 4.51 3.59
CA LEU A 80 1.63 4.70 5.00
C LEU A 80 2.57 3.90 5.92
N VAL A 81 2.85 2.64 5.57
CA VAL A 81 3.82 1.80 6.29
C VAL A 81 5.22 2.41 6.26
N LEU A 82 5.68 2.89 5.10
CA LEU A 82 6.98 3.56 5.00
C LEU A 82 7.05 4.84 5.85
N ALA A 83 5.97 5.62 5.91
CA ALA A 83 5.90 6.81 6.76
C ALA A 83 6.01 6.45 8.25
N VAL A 84 5.30 5.41 8.70
CA VAL A 84 5.37 4.92 10.09
C VAL A 84 6.78 4.43 10.42
N ILE A 85 7.40 3.66 9.52
CA ILE A 85 8.79 3.20 9.70
C ILE A 85 9.75 4.39 9.78
N GLY A 86 9.58 5.40 8.93
CA GLY A 86 10.40 6.61 8.94
C GLY A 86 10.32 7.35 10.29
N VAL A 87 9.10 7.58 10.80
CA VAL A 87 8.90 8.19 12.12
C VAL A 87 9.49 7.32 13.23
N TRP A 88 9.32 6.00 13.16
CA TRP A 88 9.86 5.07 14.16
C TRP A 88 11.39 5.07 14.19
N ILE A 89 12.03 5.05 13.02
CA ILE A 89 13.49 5.18 12.87
C ILE A 89 13.96 6.51 13.48
N VAL A 90 13.39 7.64 13.05
CA VAL A 90 13.73 8.96 13.61
C VAL A 90 13.58 8.96 15.13
N THR A 91 12.48 8.45 15.66
CA THR A 91 12.24 8.37 17.11
C THR A 91 13.30 7.54 17.83
N ILE A 92 13.76 6.41 17.27
CA ILE A 92 14.83 5.61 17.88
C ILE A 92 16.16 6.34 17.85
N TYR A 93 16.51 6.99 16.74
CA TYR A 93 17.78 7.68 16.59
C TYR A 93 17.83 8.99 17.40
N THR A 94 16.73 9.73 17.47
CA THR A 94 16.59 10.94 18.30
C THR A 94 16.41 10.57 19.79
N GLY A 95 15.67 9.51 20.11
CA GLY A 95 15.55 8.98 21.46
C GLY A 95 16.87 8.43 22.02
N LYS A 96 17.74 7.88 21.16
CA LYS A 96 19.13 7.55 21.53
C LYS A 96 20.01 8.78 21.77
N ALA A 97 19.64 9.95 21.27
CA ALA A 97 20.33 11.20 21.58
C ALA A 97 19.87 11.81 22.92
N VAL A 98 18.60 11.63 23.29
CA VAL A 98 18.00 12.15 24.55
C VAL A 98 18.23 11.21 25.74
N GLY A 99 18.48 9.91 25.51
CA GLY A 99 18.77 8.93 26.56
C GLY A 99 20.17 8.98 27.19
N ASN A 100 20.90 10.07 27.00
CA ASN A 100 22.22 10.34 27.62
C ASN A 100 22.24 11.68 28.37
N GLU A 101 21.07 12.24 28.71
CA GLU A 101 20.95 13.56 29.37
C GLU A 101 20.70 13.47 30.89
N ASP A 102 20.92 12.31 31.51
CA ASP A 102 20.77 12.12 32.97
C ASP A 102 21.84 12.86 33.82
N ASP A 103 22.76 13.63 33.21
CA ASP A 103 23.82 14.36 33.93
C ASP A 103 23.54 15.86 34.13
N TYR A 104 22.36 16.38 33.74
CA TYR A 104 22.06 17.82 33.81
C TYR A 104 21.22 18.29 35.01
N ILE A 105 20.77 17.39 35.89
CA ILE A 105 20.11 17.78 37.15
C ILE A 105 20.97 17.36 38.34
N ARG A 106 22.23 17.83 38.37
CA ARG A 106 22.94 17.99 39.63
C ARG A 106 22.73 19.44 40.05
N GLU A 107 21.80 19.64 40.99
CA GLU A 107 21.69 20.91 41.70
C GLU A 107 23.10 21.34 42.14
N PRO A 108 23.52 22.60 41.91
CA PRO A 108 24.73 23.07 42.55
C PRO A 108 24.46 23.09 44.05
N SER A 109 24.89 22.04 44.76
CA SER A 109 24.99 22.07 46.20
C SER A 109 25.97 23.20 46.53
N ILE A 110 25.41 24.37 46.86
CA ILE A 110 26.18 25.47 47.42
C ILE A 110 26.67 24.97 48.77
N THR A 111 27.90 24.44 48.79
CA THR A 111 28.62 24.20 50.02
C THR A 111 28.96 25.58 50.57
N VAL A 112 28.08 26.12 51.41
CA VAL A 112 28.37 27.33 52.18
C VAL A 112 29.54 26.96 53.10
N PRO A 113 30.72 27.59 52.96
CA PRO A 113 31.80 27.38 53.90
C PRO A 113 31.29 27.85 55.27
N ALA A 114 31.24 26.92 56.22
CA ALA A 114 30.98 27.21 57.62
C ALA A 114 32.21 27.93 58.21
N ASP A 115 32.39 29.19 57.86
CA ASP A 115 33.36 30.07 58.50
C ASP A 115 32.90 31.51 58.41
N GLN A 116 31.90 31.89 59.21
CA GLN A 116 31.73 33.23 59.79
C GLN A 116 30.90 33.08 61.07
N THR A 117 31.58 32.83 62.19
CA THR A 117 31.00 33.14 63.51
C THR A 117 31.30 34.62 63.75
N PRO A 118 30.31 35.53 63.80
CA PRO A 118 30.58 36.93 64.12
C PRO A 118 30.96 37.03 65.59
N GLU A 119 32.10 37.65 65.88
CA GLU A 119 32.46 38.01 67.25
C GLU A 119 31.41 38.95 67.84
N GLU A 120 30.89 38.55 69.00
CA GLU A 120 29.97 39.33 69.82
C GLU A 120 30.76 40.43 70.55
N PRO A 121 30.47 41.73 70.35
CA PRO A 121 31.01 42.75 71.23
C PRO A 121 30.17 42.78 72.52
N SER A 122 30.66 42.10 73.56
CA SER A 122 30.12 42.19 74.91
C SER A 122 31.07 42.94 75.84
N GLY A 123 30.74 44.22 76.05
CA GLY A 123 30.86 44.99 77.31
C GLY A 123 32.15 44.94 78.13
N GLY A 124 32.84 46.08 78.18
CA GLY A 124 33.82 46.48 79.19
C GLY A 124 34.22 47.93 79.05
#